data_AF-A0A957WBW4-F1
#
_entry.id   AF-A0A957WBW4-F1
#
_cell.length_a   1.000
_cell.length_b   1.000
_cell.length_c   1.000
_cell.angle_alpha   90.00
_cell.angle_beta   90.00
_cell.angle_gamma   90.00
#
_symmetry.space_group_name_H-M   'P 1'
#
loop_
_entity.id
_entity.type
_entity.pdbx_description
1 polymer ?
#
loop_
_entity_poly.entity_id
_entity_poly.type
_entity_poly.pdbx_seq_one_letter_code
_entity_poly.pdbx_strand_id
1 'polypeptide(L)'
;MKGGGSKGGAVVVGGRDNDFLSPAELSFYHVLVDYVGGRWVVLSKVRLADIFFVKRPNENKSYFGRISQKYIDFLLCHPKMMRPVVGIELDVGRVSGYFDA
;
A
#
# COMPACT_ATOMS: atom_id res chain seq x y z
N MET A 1 -2.81 45.57 -9.36
CA MET A 1 -2.74 45.00 -7.99
C MET A 1 -3.80 43.92 -7.82
N LYS A 2 -3.39 42.70 -7.45
CA LYS A 2 -3.84 41.93 -6.28
C LYS A 2 -3.17 40.55 -6.33
N GLY A 3 -2.11 40.40 -5.52
CA GLY A 3 -1.48 39.12 -5.26
C GLY A 3 -2.41 38.27 -4.39
N GLY A 4 -2.79 37.10 -4.89
CA GLY A 4 -3.50 36.09 -4.11
C GLY A 4 -2.48 35.28 -3.32
N GLY A 5 -2.27 35.64 -2.05
CA GLY A 5 -1.50 34.81 -1.12
C GLY A 5 -2.24 33.49 -0.89
N SER A 6 -1.69 32.39 -1.41
CA SER A 6 -2.13 31.06 -1.01
C SER A 6 -1.70 30.85 0.44
N LYS A 7 -2.66 30.88 1.37
CA LYS A 7 -2.43 30.47 2.74
C LYS A 7 -2.13 28.97 2.70
N GLY A 8 -0.84 28.62 2.73
CA GLY A 8 -0.41 27.25 3.01
C GLY A 8 -0.92 26.87 4.39
N GLY A 9 -2.08 26.24 4.46
CA GLY A 9 -2.58 25.63 5.67
C GLY A 9 -1.60 24.54 6.06
N ALA A 10 -0.94 24.70 7.20
CA ALA A 10 -0.17 23.62 7.80
C ALA A 10 -1.14 22.45 8.03
N VAL A 11 -0.99 21.39 7.24
CA VAL A 11 -1.68 20.14 7.51
C VAL A 11 -1.00 19.55 8.73
N VAL A 12 -1.74 19.47 9.83
CA VAL A 12 -1.30 18.70 11.00
C VAL A 12 -1.27 17.23 10.58
N VAL A 13 -0.07 16.71 10.31
CA VAL A 13 0.15 15.27 10.08
C VAL A 13 0.30 14.62 11.45
N GLY A 14 -0.81 14.40 12.14
CA GLY A 14 -0.83 13.57 13.35
C GLY A 14 -0.89 12.10 12.96
N GLY A 15 0.21 11.36 13.15
CA GLY A 15 0.22 9.91 13.02
C GLY A 15 -0.53 9.27 14.19
N ARG A 16 -1.57 8.48 13.89
CA ARG A 16 -2.11 7.51 14.83
C ARG A 16 -1.28 6.23 14.66
N ASP A 17 -0.79 5.70 15.78
CA ASP A 17 0.00 4.48 15.90
C ASP A 17 1.50 4.68 15.64
N ASN A 18 2.33 4.31 16.63
CA ASN A 18 3.78 4.49 16.59
C ASN A 18 4.49 3.64 15.52
N ASP A 19 3.78 2.72 14.86
CA ASP A 19 4.35 1.77 13.90
C ASP A 19 3.50 1.70 12.61
N PHE A 20 4.10 2.10 11.49
CA PHE A 20 3.48 2.09 10.15
C PHE A 20 3.26 0.68 9.60
N LEU A 21 4.12 -0.27 10.00
CA LEU A 21 4.03 -1.69 9.68
C LEU A 21 3.81 -2.47 10.96
N SER A 22 3.03 -3.54 10.90
CA SER A 22 2.98 -4.52 11.98
C SER A 22 4.35 -5.19 12.17
N PRO A 23 4.65 -5.78 13.35
CA PRO A 23 5.92 -6.48 13.56
C PRO A 23 6.19 -7.60 12.55
N ALA A 24 5.15 -8.31 12.11
CA ALA A 24 5.26 -9.37 11.09
C ALA A 24 5.63 -8.78 9.72
N GLU A 25 4.96 -7.71 9.31
CA GLU A 25 5.26 -7.01 8.05
C GLU A 25 6.65 -6.41 8.07
N LEU A 26 7.08 -5.81 9.18
CA LEU A 26 8.42 -5.24 9.32
C LEU A 26 9.51 -6.31 9.21
N SER A 27 9.34 -7.44 9.90
CA SER A 27 10.26 -8.57 9.81
C SER A 27 10.36 -9.11 8.37
N PHE A 28 9.21 -9.32 7.73
CA PHE A 28 9.17 -9.77 6.34
C PHE A 28 9.79 -8.76 5.38
N TYR A 29 9.55 -7.47 5.58
CA TYR A 29 10.13 -6.39 4.78
C TYR A 29 11.66 -6.47 4.76
N HIS A 30 12.30 -6.64 5.92
CA HIS A 30 13.76 -6.75 5.99
C HIS A 30 14.29 -7.96 5.22
N VAL A 31 13.69 -9.14 5.43
CA VAL A 31 14.06 -10.36 4.69
C VAL A 31 13.85 -10.17 3.18
N LEU A 32 12.75 -9.54 2.78
CA LEU A 32 12.44 -9.31 1.37
C LEU A 32 13.45 -8.35 0.72
N VAL A 33 13.78 -7.24 1.39
CA VAL A 33 14.78 -6.26 0.92
C VAL A 33 16.14 -6.94 0.71
N ASP A 34 16.58 -7.72 1.69
CA ASP A 34 17.85 -8.46 1.62
C ASP A 34 17.83 -9.48 0.47
N TYR A 35 16.73 -10.23 0.32
CA TYR A 35 16.57 -11.23 -0.74
C TYR A 35 16.55 -10.64 -2.15
N VAL A 36 15.91 -9.49 -2.35
CA VAL A 36 15.89 -8.84 -3.67
C VAL A 36 17.24 -8.22 -4.01
N GLY A 37 18.05 -7.85 -3.02
CA GLY A 37 19.45 -7.42 -3.21
C GLY A 37 19.59 -6.24 -4.17
N GLY A 38 18.64 -5.29 -4.14
CA GLY A 38 18.60 -4.14 -5.04
C GLY A 38 18.20 -4.43 -6.49
N ARG A 39 17.92 -5.69 -6.85
CA ARG A 39 17.36 -6.03 -8.18
C ARG A 39 16.00 -5.37 -8.40
N TRP A 40 15.22 -5.21 -7.33
CA TRP A 40 13.92 -4.56 -7.31
C TRP A 40 13.82 -3.60 -6.14
N VAL A 41 12.96 -2.58 -6.28
CA VAL A 41 12.55 -1.67 -5.20
C VAL A 41 11.34 -2.26 -4.50
N VAL A 42 11.37 -2.31 -3.16
CA VAL A 42 10.26 -2.78 -2.33
C VAL A 42 9.45 -1.58 -1.85
N LEU A 43 8.16 -1.54 -2.17
CA LEU A 43 7.19 -0.59 -1.63
C LEU A 43 6.24 -1.34 -0.69
N SER A 44 5.88 -0.76 0.46
CA SER A 44 4.93 -1.35 1.41
C SER A 44 3.59 -0.60 1.42
N LYS A 45 2.51 -1.30 1.79
CA LYS A 45 1.15 -0.73 1.92
C LYS A 45 0.74 0.10 0.70
N VAL A 46 0.85 -0.48 -0.51
CA VAL A 46 0.48 0.22 -1.75
C VAL A 46 -1.00 0.06 -2.02
N ARG A 47 -1.74 1.15 -2.26
CA ARG A 47 -3.18 1.04 -2.59
C ARG A 47 -3.36 0.32 -3.91
N LEU A 48 -4.35 -0.55 -3.99
CA LEU A 48 -4.69 -1.21 -5.25
C LEU A 48 -5.12 -0.20 -6.33
N ALA A 49 -5.74 0.92 -5.93
CA ALA A 49 -6.09 2.01 -6.85
C ALA A 49 -4.88 2.73 -7.48
N ASP A 50 -3.68 2.62 -6.90
CA ASP A 50 -2.45 3.18 -7.49
C ASP A 50 -1.81 2.19 -8.51
N ILE A 51 -2.27 0.95 -8.56
CA ILE A 51 -1.74 -0.12 -9.43
C ILE A 51 -2.74 -0.49 -10.54
N PHE A 52 -4.03 -0.55 -10.19
CA PHE A 52 -5.11 -0.97 -11.07
C PHE A 52 -6.06 0.19 -11.36
N PHE A 53 -6.63 0.18 -12.55
CA PHE A 53 -7.69 1.11 -12.93
C PHE A 53 -8.98 0.36 -13.22
N VAL A 54 -10.11 0.99 -12.87
CA VAL A 54 -11.44 0.53 -13.26
C VAL A 54 -11.84 1.27 -14.53
N LYS A 55 -12.17 0.53 -15.60
CA LYS A 55 -12.73 1.14 -16.82
C LYS A 55 -14.07 1.81 -16.49
N ARG A 56 -14.27 3.04 -16.97
CA ARG A 56 -15.48 3.85 -16.72
C ARG A 56 -15.87 3.90 -15.22
N PRO A 57 -15.03 4.52 -14.37
CA PRO A 57 -15.22 4.49 -12.91
C PRO A 57 -16.55 5.13 -12.46
N ASN A 58 -17.11 6.05 -13.24
CA ASN A 58 -18.40 6.68 -12.97
C ASN A 58 -19.59 5.72 -13.14
N GLU A 59 -19.46 4.72 -14.03
CA GLU A 59 -20.44 3.64 -14.22
C GLU A 59 -20.15 2.48 -13.26
N ASN A 60 -18.88 2.24 -12.95
CA ASN A 60 -18.40 1.11 -12.14
C ASN A 60 -17.96 1.53 -10.72
N LYS A 61 -18.73 2.41 -10.07
CA LYS A 61 -18.40 2.98 -8.76
C LYS A 61 -18.14 1.93 -7.67
N SER A 62 -18.90 0.83 -7.68
CA SER A 62 -18.73 -0.27 -6.71
C SER A 62 -17.33 -0.91 -6.83
N TYR A 63 -16.89 -1.23 -8.05
CA TYR A 63 -15.55 -1.78 -8.28
C TYR A 63 -14.45 -0.79 -7.92
N PHE A 64 -14.64 0.50 -8.24
CA PHE A 64 -13.70 1.55 -7.87
C PHE A 64 -13.56 1.68 -6.34
N GLY A 65 -14.68 1.65 -5.62
CA GLY A 65 -14.69 1.64 -4.14
C GLY A 65 -13.93 0.45 -3.57
N ARG A 66 -14.14 -0.75 -4.14
CA ARG A 66 -13.46 -1.98 -3.69
C ARG A 66 -11.93 -1.91 -3.80
N ILE A 67 -11.39 -1.33 -4.89
CA ILE A 67 -9.93 -1.22 -5.03
C ILE A 67 -9.36 -0.02 -4.28
N SER A 68 -10.14 1.06 -4.11
CA SER A 68 -9.70 2.27 -3.40
C SER A 68 -9.53 2.05 -1.90
N GLN A 69 -10.21 1.04 -1.34
CA GLN A 69 -10.19 0.72 0.08
C GLN A 69 -9.20 -0.40 0.44
N LYS A 70 -8.46 -0.92 -0.55
CA LYS A 70 -7.57 -2.06 -0.38
C LYS A 70 -6.13 -1.68 -0.64
N TYR A 71 -5.26 -2.35 0.10
CA TYR A 71 -3.82 -2.25 -0.04
C TYR A 71 -3.28 -3.63 -0.41
N ILE A 72 -2.14 -3.64 -1.08
CA ILE A 72 -1.25 -4.80 -1.12
C ILE A 72 -0.13 -4.58 -0.12
N ASP A 73 0.27 -5.62 0.61
CA ASP A 73 1.29 -5.45 1.66
C ASP A 73 2.64 -5.04 1.09
N PHE A 74 3.09 -5.67 0.01
CA PHE A 74 4.31 -5.29 -0.70
C PHE A 74 4.18 -5.30 -2.22
N LEU A 75 4.85 -4.36 -2.87
CA LEU A 75 4.97 -4.28 -4.32
C LEU A 75 6.45 -4.17 -4.72
N LEU A 76 6.89 -5.07 -5.58
CA LEU A 76 8.22 -5.07 -6.17
C LEU A 76 8.19 -4.32 -7.49
N CYS A 77 9.06 -3.33 -7.62
CA CYS A 77 9.15 -2.44 -8.77
C CYS A 77 10.52 -2.51 -9.44
N HIS A 78 10.54 -2.31 -10.76
CA HIS A 78 11.79 -2.16 -11.50
C HIS A 78 12.55 -0.91 -11.03
N PRO A 79 13.84 -0.99 -10.65
CA PRO A 79 14.53 0.09 -9.94
C PRO A 79 14.72 1.37 -10.76
N LYS A 80 14.76 1.27 -12.09
CA LYS A 80 14.92 2.46 -12.97
C LYS A 80 13.61 3.05 -13.46
N MET A 81 12.58 2.22 -13.63
CA MET A 81 11.34 2.63 -14.30
C MET A 81 10.15 2.73 -13.35
N MET A 82 10.33 2.27 -12.10
CA MET A 82 9.27 2.15 -11.10
C MET A 82 8.01 1.44 -11.60
N ARG A 83 8.20 0.48 -12.52
CA ARG A 83 7.12 -0.34 -13.04
C ARG A 83 6.83 -1.48 -12.06
N PRO A 84 5.57 -1.71 -11.66
CA PRO A 84 5.19 -2.87 -10.87
C PRO A 84 5.58 -4.18 -11.57
N VAL A 85 6.15 -5.11 -10.82
CA VAL A 85 6.57 -6.43 -11.31
C VAL A 85 5.84 -7.55 -10.57
N VAL A 86 5.83 -7.51 -9.25
CA VAL A 86 5.21 -8.53 -8.39
C VAL A 86 4.52 -7.86 -7.21
N GLY A 87 3.28 -8.28 -6.93
CA GLY A 87 2.58 -7.96 -5.70
C GLY A 87 2.63 -9.13 -4.71
N ILE A 88 2.82 -8.84 -3.43
CA ILE A 88 2.89 -9.82 -2.34
C ILE A 88 1.89 -9.41 -1.26
N GLU A 89 1.02 -10.34 -0.87
CA GLU A 89 0.12 -10.21 0.28
C GLU A 89 0.59 -11.16 1.38
N LEU A 90 0.65 -10.70 2.61
CA LEU A 90 0.93 -11.55 3.76
C LEU A 90 -0.37 -12.09 4.35
N ASP A 91 -0.59 -13.40 4.22
CA ASP A 91 -1.64 -14.07 4.97
C ASP A 91 -1.11 -14.35 6.38
N VAL A 92 -1.30 -13.38 7.29
CA VAL A 92 -1.25 -13.67 8.74
C VAL A 92 -2.45 -14.54 9.04
N GLY A 93 -2.23 -15.86 8.94
CA GLY A 93 -3.28 -16.86 8.98
C GLY A 93 -4.33 -16.53 10.02
N ARG A 94 -5.57 -16.31 9.56
CA ARG A 94 -6.72 -16.57 10.43
C ARG A 94 -6.61 -18.04 10.82
N VAL A 95 -6.11 -18.31 12.02
CA VAL A 95 -6.61 -19.46 12.75
C VAL A 95 -8.06 -19.12 13.08
N SER A 96 -8.95 -19.42 12.15
CA SER A 96 -10.34 -19.67 12.49
C SER A 96 -10.32 -20.90 13.40
N GLY A 97 -10.11 -20.68 14.69
CA GLY A 97 -10.34 -21.70 15.69
C GLY A 97 -11.82 -22.06 15.65
N TYR A 98 -12.15 -23.17 14.98
CA TYR A 98 -13.25 -24.00 15.45
C TYR A 98 -12.67 -24.82 16.60
N PHE A 99 -12.76 -24.26 17.81
CA PHE A 99 -12.90 -25.08 19.00
C PHE A 99 -14.40 -25.43 19.06
N ASP A 100 -14.73 -26.66 18.67
CA ASP A 100 -15.78 -27.51 19.26
C ASP A 100 -16.03 -28.71 18.33
N ALA A 101 -15.54 -29.88 18.77
CA ALA A 101 -16.19 -31.20 18.73
C ALA A 101 -15.25 -32.24 19.34
#